data_AF-A0A1E7L3W5-F1
#
_entry.id   AF-A0A1E7L3W5-F1
#
_cell.length_a   1.000
_cell.length_b   1.000
_cell.length_c   1.000
_cell.angle_alpha   90.00
_cell.angle_beta   90.00
_cell.angle_gamma   90.00
#
_symmetry.space_group_name_H-M   'P 1'
#
loop_
_entity.id
_entity.type
_entity.pdbx_description
1 polymer ?
#
loop_
_entity_poly.entity_id
_entity_poly.type
_entity_poly.pdbx_seq_one_letter_code
_entity_poly.pdbx_strand_id
1 'polypeptide(L)'
;MAAGGAALVFTGVSASPAQAAPPTGRDVIISNYASNWYLSTDHQTVAHGQRTQIWDRDPMANNGAGSVWRISPRGDGTYSISPSEPFGAGSRYCLSDEKGTGDGEGAVWVRDCNSGDARQSWLIEETSSRSYVHTIVPAGHRDYALGPYRAQSASDTYVNVTRKFGRTPATAQMWKINYA
;
A
#
# COMPACT_ATOMS: atom_id res chain seq x y z
N MET A 1 9.30 -55.74 -35.61
CA MET A 1 8.27 -55.15 -34.74
C MET A 1 8.98 -54.69 -33.47
N ALA A 2 9.28 -53.39 -33.36
CA ALA A 2 8.63 -52.41 -32.45
C ALA A 2 8.96 -52.70 -30.96
N ALA A 3 9.34 -51.75 -30.09
CA ALA A 3 9.14 -50.31 -30.11
C ALA A 3 10.22 -49.61 -29.26
N GLY A 4 10.58 -48.38 -29.66
CA GLY A 4 11.35 -47.44 -28.83
C GLY A 4 10.45 -46.79 -27.79
N GLY A 5 10.90 -46.76 -26.53
CA GLY A 5 10.24 -46.04 -25.45
C GLY A 5 10.76 -44.62 -25.36
N ALA A 6 9.92 -43.64 -25.70
CA ALA A 6 10.21 -42.23 -25.52
C ALA A 6 10.10 -41.86 -24.02
N ALA A 7 11.16 -41.29 -23.46
CA ALA A 7 11.15 -40.68 -22.14
C ALA A 7 10.44 -39.32 -22.22
N LEU A 8 9.27 -39.21 -21.59
CA LEU A 8 8.59 -37.93 -21.37
C LEU A 8 9.26 -37.21 -20.20
N VAL A 9 10.04 -36.19 -20.50
CA VAL A 9 10.54 -35.23 -19.51
C VAL A 9 9.43 -34.21 -19.26
N PHE A 10 8.75 -34.30 -18.11
CA PHE A 10 7.90 -33.22 -17.63
C PHE A 10 8.80 -32.08 -17.14
N THR A 11 8.93 -31.02 -17.94
CA THR A 11 9.43 -29.73 -17.45
C THR A 11 8.44 -29.22 -16.42
N GLY A 12 8.79 -29.31 -15.14
CA GLY A 12 8.06 -28.66 -14.07
C GLY A 12 8.03 -27.17 -14.34
N VAL A 13 6.84 -26.63 -14.60
CA VAL A 13 6.60 -25.20 -14.54
C VAL A 13 6.80 -24.83 -13.08
N SER A 14 7.94 -24.20 -12.76
CA SER A 14 8.13 -23.53 -11.47
C SER A 14 7.10 -22.43 -11.39
N ALA A 15 5.94 -22.74 -10.80
CA ALA A 15 5.01 -21.74 -10.34
C ALA A 15 5.77 -20.87 -9.35
N SER A 16 6.01 -19.61 -9.70
CA SER A 16 6.36 -18.59 -8.71
C SER A 16 5.35 -18.71 -7.56
N PRO A 17 5.77 -18.59 -6.28
CA PRO A 17 4.82 -18.64 -5.18
C PRO A 17 3.70 -17.65 -5.48
N ALA A 18 2.46 -18.14 -5.41
CA ALA A 18 1.28 -17.34 -5.68
C ALA A 18 1.34 -16.10 -4.78
N GLN A 19 1.40 -14.92 -5.41
CA GLN A 19 1.44 -13.65 -4.71
C GLN A 19 0.23 -13.56 -3.77
N ALA A 20 0.48 -13.42 -2.47
CA ALA A 20 -0.58 -13.28 -1.49
C ALA A 20 -1.37 -12.00 -1.78
N ALA A 21 -2.67 -12.15 -2.07
CA ALA A 21 -3.53 -11.00 -2.28
C ALA A 21 -3.58 -10.15 -1.00
N PRO A 22 -3.55 -8.81 -1.11
CA PRO A 22 -3.71 -7.96 0.05
C PRO A 22 -5.07 -8.20 0.71
N PRO A 23 -5.20 -8.02 2.03
CA PRO A 23 -6.49 -8.05 2.70
C PRO A 23 -7.39 -6.95 2.09
N THR A 24 -8.51 -7.35 1.51
CA THR A 24 -9.47 -6.45 0.83
C THR A 24 -10.85 -6.54 1.45
N GLY A 25 -11.66 -5.48 1.29
CA GLY A 25 -13.07 -5.47 1.68
C GLY A 25 -13.33 -5.46 3.20
N ARG A 26 -12.28 -5.34 4.02
CA ARG A 26 -12.34 -5.19 5.47
C ARG A 26 -11.39 -4.09 5.92
N ASP A 27 -11.57 -3.68 7.17
CA ASP A 27 -10.72 -2.71 7.82
C ASP A 27 -9.36 -3.31 8.14
N VAL A 28 -8.32 -2.51 7.90
CA VAL A 28 -6.93 -2.91 8.06
C VAL A 28 -6.15 -1.83 8.80
N ILE A 29 -5.14 -2.26 9.52
CA ILE A 29 -4.08 -1.43 10.07
C ILE A 29 -2.85 -1.60 9.18
N ILE A 30 -2.34 -0.48 8.69
CA ILE A 30 -1.14 -0.41 7.86
C ILE A 30 -0.01 0.11 8.73
N SER A 31 0.95 -0.76 9.08
CA SER A 31 2.10 -0.39 9.92
C SER A 31 3.40 -0.49 9.13
N ASN A 32 4.27 0.49 9.30
CA ASN A 32 5.56 0.53 8.64
C ASN A 32 6.46 -0.58 9.17
N TYR A 33 7.11 -1.32 8.26
CA TYR A 33 7.91 -2.48 8.64
C TYR A 33 9.16 -2.10 9.44
N ALA A 34 9.78 -0.96 9.14
CA ALA A 34 11.01 -0.51 9.79
C ALA A 34 10.77 0.06 11.20
N SER A 35 9.69 0.83 11.39
CA SER A 35 9.41 1.53 12.66
C SER A 35 8.33 0.88 13.52
N ASN A 36 7.47 0.03 12.94
CA ASN A 36 6.22 -0.48 13.54
C ASN A 36 5.15 0.58 13.84
N TRP A 37 5.33 1.80 13.35
CA TRP A 37 4.35 2.87 13.48
C TRP A 37 3.34 2.86 12.33
N TYR A 38 2.22 3.54 12.51
CA TYR A 38 1.04 3.37 11.68
C TYR A 38 0.95 4.45 10.62
N LEU A 39 0.52 4.07 9.41
CA LEU A 39 0.05 5.04 8.42
C LEU A 39 -1.18 5.73 9.01
N SER A 40 -1.08 7.03 9.20
CA SER A 40 -2.16 7.83 9.77
C SER A 40 -2.35 9.11 8.99
N THR A 41 -3.55 9.66 9.01
CA THR A 41 -3.76 11.08 8.77
C THR A 41 -3.31 11.89 9.99
N ASP A 42 -3.09 13.18 9.75
CA ASP A 42 -2.79 14.13 10.81
C ASP A 42 -3.90 14.13 11.89
N HIS A 43 -3.47 14.12 13.16
CA HIS A 43 -4.36 14.06 14.32
C HIS A 43 -5.36 12.88 14.38
N GLN A 44 -5.22 11.83 13.55
CA GLN A 44 -6.17 10.70 13.50
C GLN A 44 -7.60 11.20 13.24
N THR A 45 -7.73 12.02 12.21
CA THR A 45 -9.01 12.60 11.75
C THR A 45 -9.19 12.34 10.26
N VAL A 46 -10.41 12.40 9.75
CA VAL A 46 -10.68 12.14 8.33
C VAL A 46 -11.24 13.41 7.68
N ALA A 47 -10.39 14.12 6.93
CA ALA A 47 -10.77 15.31 6.19
C ALA A 47 -10.04 15.44 4.85
N HIS A 48 -10.70 16.09 3.89
CA HIS A 48 -10.10 16.44 2.61
C HIS A 48 -8.86 17.33 2.79
N GLY A 49 -7.83 17.05 1.99
CA GLY A 49 -6.62 17.88 1.94
C GLY A 49 -5.67 17.65 3.11
N GLN A 50 -5.84 16.58 3.87
CA GLN A 50 -4.88 16.19 4.91
C GLN A 50 -3.69 15.44 4.33
N ARG A 51 -2.50 15.73 4.88
CA ARG A 51 -1.33 14.90 4.68
C ARG A 51 -1.49 13.57 5.42
N THR A 52 -0.86 12.53 4.88
CA THR A 52 -0.58 11.31 5.62
C THR A 52 0.80 11.34 6.24
N GLN A 53 0.93 10.72 7.40
CA GLN A 53 2.13 10.62 8.21
C GLN A 53 2.29 9.18 8.72
N ILE A 54 3.46 8.92 9.29
CA ILE A 54 3.68 7.76 10.15
C ILE A 54 3.57 8.23 11.60
N TRP A 55 2.78 7.54 12.41
CA TRP A 55 2.56 7.90 13.81
C TRP A 55 2.65 6.71 14.77
N ASP A 56 3.20 6.93 15.96
CA ASP A 56 3.44 5.94 17.01
C ASP A 56 2.27 5.77 17.99
N ARG A 57 1.10 6.33 17.68
CA ARG A 57 -0.10 6.23 18.50
C ARG A 57 -0.86 4.94 18.25
N ASP A 58 -1.66 4.51 19.23
CA ASP A 58 -2.61 3.41 19.06
C ASP A 58 -3.50 3.70 17.83
N PRO A 59 -3.51 2.82 16.82
CA PRO A 59 -4.31 3.03 15.61
C PRO A 59 -5.81 3.00 15.90
N MET A 60 -6.23 2.45 17.04
CA MET A 60 -7.62 2.43 17.49
C MET A 60 -8.02 3.65 18.33
N ALA A 61 -7.09 4.55 18.64
CA ALA A 61 -7.43 5.84 19.21
C ALA A 61 -8.40 6.60 18.29
N ASN A 62 -9.26 7.45 18.86
CA ASN A 62 -10.34 8.14 18.15
C ASN A 62 -11.22 7.19 17.30
N ASN A 63 -11.48 5.98 17.81
CA ASN A 63 -12.25 4.93 17.14
C ASN A 63 -11.69 4.51 15.77
N GLY A 64 -10.37 4.60 15.59
CA GLY A 64 -9.72 4.22 14.33
C GLY A 64 -9.71 5.30 13.25
N ALA A 65 -10.30 6.47 13.51
CA ALA A 65 -10.37 7.54 12.54
C ALA A 65 -8.97 7.91 12.03
N GLY A 66 -8.79 7.90 10.71
CA GLY A 66 -7.54 8.30 10.10
C GLY A 66 -6.37 7.33 10.26
N SER A 67 -6.49 6.24 11.02
CA SER A 67 -5.45 5.21 11.21
C SER A 67 -5.90 3.81 10.81
N VAL A 68 -7.20 3.58 10.72
CA VAL A 68 -7.79 2.38 10.11
C VAL A 68 -8.10 2.69 8.65
N TRP A 69 -7.76 1.76 7.77
CA TRP A 69 -7.89 1.92 6.33
C TRP A 69 -8.73 0.80 5.72
N ARG A 70 -9.27 1.04 4.54
CA ARG A 70 -9.91 0.03 3.71
C ARG A 70 -9.27 0.00 2.34
N ILE A 71 -8.84 -1.20 1.94
CA ILE A 71 -8.29 -1.49 0.64
C ILE A 71 -9.41 -2.10 -0.21
N SER A 72 -9.71 -1.46 -1.33
CA SER A 72 -10.77 -1.91 -2.25
C SER A 72 -10.19 -2.18 -3.63
N PRO A 73 -10.45 -3.35 -4.24
CA PRO A 73 -10.00 -3.63 -5.58
C PRO A 73 -10.68 -2.71 -6.59
N ARG A 74 -9.94 -2.34 -7.63
CA ARG A 74 -10.41 -1.63 -8.81
C ARG A 74 -10.51 -2.64 -9.96
N GLY A 75 -11.36 -2.34 -10.95
CA GLY A 75 -11.59 -3.23 -12.10
C GLY A 75 -10.40 -3.40 -13.04
N ASP A 76 -9.32 -2.63 -12.83
CA ASP A 76 -8.09 -2.60 -13.63
C ASP A 76 -6.92 -3.38 -12.98
N GLY A 77 -7.19 -4.12 -11.90
CA GLY A 77 -6.17 -4.88 -11.16
C GLY A 77 -5.36 -4.04 -10.16
N THR A 78 -5.73 -2.78 -9.95
CA THR A 78 -5.17 -1.91 -8.91
C THR A 78 -6.12 -1.81 -7.72
N TYR A 79 -5.75 -1.02 -6.71
CA TYR A 79 -6.52 -0.83 -5.48
C TYR A 79 -6.74 0.66 -5.21
N SER A 80 -7.85 0.99 -4.56
CA SER A 80 -8.00 2.24 -3.83
C SER A 80 -7.76 1.98 -2.34
N ILE A 81 -7.19 2.97 -1.66
CA ILE A 81 -6.95 2.95 -0.22
C ILE A 81 -7.72 4.13 0.35
N SER A 82 -8.62 3.88 1.29
CA SER A 82 -9.46 4.92 1.92
C SER A 82 -9.33 4.84 3.44
N PRO A 83 -9.29 5.96 4.18
CA PRO A 83 -9.49 5.89 5.62
C PRO A 83 -10.86 5.28 5.90
N SER A 84 -10.93 4.38 6.87
CA SER A 84 -12.22 3.92 7.41
C SER A 84 -12.78 5.10 8.21
N GLU A 85 -13.81 5.75 7.67
CA GLU A 85 -14.56 6.77 8.42
C GLU A 85 -15.20 6.11 9.65
N PRO A 86 -15.40 6.84 10.77
CA PRO A 86 -16.19 6.28 11.86
C PRO A 86 -17.60 5.94 11.34
N PHE A 87 -17.87 4.63 11.29
CA PHE A 87 -19.13 3.91 11.08
C PHE A 87 -20.30 4.66 10.39
N GLY A 88 -20.51 4.38 9.10
CA GLY A 88 -21.86 4.38 8.50
C GLY A 88 -22.04 5.09 7.16
N ALA A 89 -21.12 5.97 6.77
CA ALA A 89 -21.11 6.56 5.44
C ALA A 89 -20.05 5.84 4.57
N GLY A 90 -20.34 5.59 3.30
CA GLY A 90 -19.36 5.03 2.37
C GLY A 90 -18.09 5.90 2.34
N SER A 91 -16.93 5.30 2.09
CA SER A 91 -15.65 6.02 2.06
C SER A 91 -15.73 7.25 1.15
N ARG A 92 -15.70 8.45 1.73
CA ARG A 92 -15.71 9.70 0.96
C ARG A 92 -14.34 10.04 0.42
N TYR A 93 -13.29 9.63 1.13
CA TYR A 93 -11.93 10.01 0.82
C TYR A 93 -11.02 8.83 0.49
N CYS A 94 -10.04 9.09 -0.36
CA CYS A 94 -9.08 8.14 -0.86
C CYS A 94 -7.67 8.73 -0.78
N LEU A 95 -6.69 7.86 -0.62
CA LEU A 95 -5.27 8.17 -0.66
C LEU A 95 -4.87 8.50 -2.10
N SER A 96 -4.24 9.65 -2.30
CA SER A 96 -3.82 10.18 -3.60
C SER A 96 -2.31 10.43 -3.60
N ASP A 97 -1.59 9.91 -4.61
CA ASP A 97 -0.22 10.31 -4.88
C ASP A 97 -0.19 11.60 -5.70
N GLU A 98 0.22 12.69 -5.08
CA GLU A 98 0.39 13.99 -5.76
C GLU A 98 1.81 14.10 -6.32
N LYS A 99 2.29 13.03 -6.95
CA LYS A 99 3.58 13.00 -7.62
C LYS A 99 3.48 13.68 -8.97
N GLY A 100 4.27 14.73 -9.16
CA GLY A 100 4.49 15.35 -10.47
C GLY A 100 5.45 14.54 -11.35
N THR A 101 5.66 15.01 -12.58
CA THR A 101 6.49 14.35 -13.61
C THR A 101 8.00 14.36 -13.33
N GLY A 102 8.46 15.10 -12.30
CA GLY A 102 9.88 15.19 -11.95
C GLY A 102 10.39 14.02 -11.11
N ASP A 103 11.72 13.97 -10.93
CA ASP A 103 12.43 12.90 -10.19
C ASP A 103 12.32 13.00 -8.66
N GLY A 104 11.59 14.00 -8.16
CA GLY A 104 11.36 14.20 -6.73
C GLY A 104 10.39 13.20 -6.11
N GLU A 105 10.36 13.17 -4.79
CA GLU A 105 9.31 12.48 -4.05
C GLU A 105 7.93 13.10 -4.31
N GLY A 106 6.87 12.29 -4.27
CA GLY A 106 5.50 12.76 -4.37
C GLY A 106 4.83 12.82 -3.01
N ALA A 107 4.15 13.93 -2.74
CA ALA A 107 3.37 14.08 -1.52
C ALA A 107 2.15 13.16 -1.55
N VAL A 108 1.79 12.57 -0.40
CA VAL A 108 0.58 11.76 -0.29
C VAL A 108 -0.47 12.49 0.55
N TRP A 109 -1.70 12.50 0.03
CA TRP A 109 -2.81 13.28 0.58
C TRP A 109 -4.10 12.47 0.61
N VAL A 110 -4.99 12.86 1.50
CA VAL A 110 -6.40 12.44 1.51
C VAL A 110 -7.20 13.37 0.58
N ARG A 111 -7.84 12.80 -0.43
CA ARG A 111 -8.66 13.51 -1.43
C ARG A 111 -10.04 12.88 -1.53
N ASP A 112 -11.02 13.57 -2.12
CA ASP A 112 -12.30 12.93 -2.44
C ASP A 112 -12.05 11.73 -3.36
N CYS A 113 -12.69 10.60 -3.07
CA CYS A 113 -12.56 9.40 -3.88
C CYS A 113 -13.05 9.64 -5.31
N ASN A 114 -12.22 9.28 -6.28
CA ASN A 114 -12.52 9.33 -7.69
C ASN A 114 -11.92 8.11 -8.40
N SER A 115 -12.77 7.19 -8.84
CA SER A 115 -12.36 5.97 -9.54
C SER A 115 -11.77 6.23 -10.95
N GLY A 116 -11.90 7.44 -11.49
CA GLY A 116 -11.21 7.88 -12.70
C GLY A 116 -9.85 8.52 -12.42
N ASP A 117 -9.52 8.85 -11.17
CA ASP A 117 -8.23 9.46 -10.82
C ASP A 117 -7.16 8.38 -10.68
N ALA A 118 -6.17 8.43 -11.59
CA ALA A 118 -5.04 7.51 -11.61
C ALA A 118 -4.10 7.70 -10.40
N ARG A 119 -4.11 8.88 -9.75
CA ARG A 119 -3.33 9.13 -8.52
C ARG A 119 -3.87 8.38 -7.31
N GLN A 120 -5.10 7.86 -7.40
CA GLN A 120 -5.73 7.05 -6.36
C GLN A 120 -5.68 5.55 -6.67
N SER A 121 -4.86 5.18 -7.65
CA SER A 121 -4.66 3.80 -8.09
C SER A 121 -3.32 3.29 -7.55
N TRP A 122 -3.41 2.24 -6.75
CA TRP A 122 -2.27 1.65 -6.04
C TRP A 122 -2.09 0.19 -6.42
N LEU A 123 -0.86 -0.22 -6.66
CA LEU A 123 -0.45 -1.62 -6.68
C LEU A 123 -0.01 -1.99 -5.27
N ILE A 124 -0.42 -3.16 -4.80
CA ILE A 124 0.03 -3.70 -3.51
C ILE A 124 0.77 -4.99 -3.80
N GLU A 125 2.09 -4.90 -3.74
CA GLU A 125 3.02 -5.94 -4.16
C GLU A 125 3.53 -6.70 -2.93
N GLU A 126 3.50 -8.02 -2.95
CA GLU A 126 4.14 -8.81 -1.88
C GLU A 126 5.66 -8.64 -1.97
N THR A 127 6.31 -8.36 -0.83
CA THR A 127 7.74 -8.05 -0.82
C THR A 127 8.60 -9.18 -0.27
N SER A 128 8.01 -10.11 0.48
CA SER A 128 8.72 -11.22 1.09
C SER A 128 7.83 -12.44 1.15
N SER A 129 8.40 -13.63 1.40
CA SER A 129 7.64 -14.86 1.66
C SER A 129 6.75 -14.79 2.91
N ARG A 130 6.80 -13.69 3.68
CA ARG A 130 5.83 -13.37 4.72
C ARG A 130 4.66 -12.63 4.08
N SER A 131 3.55 -13.34 3.91
CA SER A 131 2.35 -12.92 3.19
C SER A 131 1.67 -11.62 3.67
N TYR A 132 2.09 -11.05 4.80
CA TYR A 132 1.54 -9.80 5.35
C TYR A 132 2.44 -8.58 5.12
N VAL A 133 3.62 -8.74 4.50
CA VAL A 133 4.56 -7.65 4.21
C VAL A 133 4.46 -7.27 2.74
N HIS A 134 4.04 -6.03 2.51
CA HIS A 134 3.75 -5.50 1.19
C HIS A 134 4.51 -4.20 0.91
N THR A 135 4.64 -3.88 -0.38
CA THR A 135 5.00 -2.56 -0.86
C THR A 135 3.77 -1.94 -1.51
N ILE A 136 3.46 -0.71 -1.13
CA ILE A 136 2.34 0.06 -1.71
C ILE A 136 2.94 0.98 -2.77
N VAL A 137 2.58 0.76 -4.03
CA VAL A 137 3.21 1.39 -5.20
C VAL A 137 2.15 2.20 -5.96
N PRO A 138 2.37 3.50 -6.25
CA PRO A 138 1.47 4.24 -7.14
C PRO A 138 1.47 3.61 -8.54
N ALA A 139 0.29 3.32 -9.09
CA ALA A 139 0.18 2.56 -10.35
C ALA A 139 0.82 3.29 -11.54
N GLY A 140 0.75 4.63 -11.56
CA GLY A 140 1.38 5.49 -12.57
C GLY A 140 2.88 5.70 -12.38
N HIS A 141 3.44 5.37 -11.21
CA HIS A 141 4.84 5.66 -10.86
C HIS A 141 5.53 4.41 -10.27
N ARG A 142 5.64 3.34 -11.06
CA ARG A 142 6.10 2.01 -10.59
C ARG A 142 7.52 1.93 -10.05
N ASP A 143 8.37 2.92 -10.32
CA ASP A 143 9.71 3.03 -9.74
C ASP A 143 9.71 3.71 -8.36
N TYR A 144 8.53 4.01 -7.80
CA TYR A 144 8.34 4.63 -6.50
C TYR A 144 7.50 3.72 -5.60
N ALA A 145 7.55 3.97 -4.30
CA ALA A 145 6.76 3.28 -3.30
C ALA A 145 6.43 4.21 -2.13
N LEU A 146 5.31 3.93 -1.47
CA LEU A 146 4.89 4.61 -0.25
C LEU A 146 5.93 4.38 0.84
N GLY A 147 6.39 5.45 1.48
CA GLY A 147 7.36 5.39 2.58
C GLY A 147 7.44 6.72 3.32
N PRO A 148 8.10 6.75 4.50
CA PRO A 148 8.35 8.01 5.18
C PRO A 148 9.21 8.92 4.31
N TYR A 149 8.94 10.22 4.39
CA TYR A 149 9.73 11.27 3.79
C TYR A 149 11.21 11.09 4.13
N ARG A 150 12.07 11.07 3.11
CA ARG A 150 13.52 10.85 3.26
C ARG A 150 13.89 9.58 4.04
N ALA A 151 13.03 8.57 4.03
CA ALA A 151 13.21 7.32 4.79
C ALA A 151 13.44 7.55 6.30
N GLN A 152 12.96 8.66 6.86
CA GLN A 152 13.14 8.95 8.28
C GLN A 152 12.23 8.07 9.12
N SER A 153 12.83 7.32 10.04
CA SER A 153 12.11 6.58 11.09
C SER A 153 11.88 7.50 12.30
N ALA A 154 11.17 8.62 12.09
CA ALA A 154 10.71 9.51 13.17
C ALA A 154 9.17 9.59 13.21
N SER A 155 8.60 9.67 14.41
CA SER A 155 7.16 9.84 14.57
C SER A 155 6.78 11.22 14.01
N ASP A 156 5.55 11.37 13.53
CA ASP A 156 5.09 12.60 12.87
C ASP A 156 5.95 12.96 11.63
N THR A 157 6.36 11.91 10.89
CA THR A 157 7.00 12.10 9.59
C THR A 157 5.97 11.91 8.49
N TYR A 158 5.90 12.87 7.56
CA TYR A 158 5.05 12.75 6.38
C TYR A 158 5.36 11.49 5.58
N VAL A 159 4.31 10.87 5.05
CA VAL A 159 4.42 9.79 4.09
C VAL A 159 4.40 10.38 2.69
N ASN A 160 5.32 9.91 1.86
CA ASN A 160 5.47 10.28 0.47
C ASN A 160 5.56 9.01 -0.39
N VAL A 161 5.43 9.17 -1.71
CA VAL A 161 5.95 8.19 -2.67
C VAL A 161 7.41 8.52 -2.97
N THR A 162 8.31 7.63 -2.60
CA THR A 162 9.77 7.80 -2.69
C THR A 162 10.36 6.79 -3.66
N ARG A 163 11.47 7.13 -4.32
CA ARG A 163 12.04 6.29 -5.38
C ARG A 163 12.55 4.97 -4.80
N LYS A 164 12.26 3.85 -5.46
CA LYS A 164 12.83 2.53 -5.20
C LYS A 164 14.24 2.44 -5.79
N PHE A 165 15.11 1.63 -5.20
CA PHE A 165 16.45 1.41 -5.75
C PHE A 165 16.43 0.19 -6.69
N GLY A 166 16.53 0.42 -8.00
CA GLY A 166 16.56 -0.68 -8.98
C GLY A 166 15.32 -1.58 -8.95
N ARG A 167 14.14 -0.99 -8.69
CA ARG A 167 12.84 -1.64 -8.43
C ARG A 167 12.69 -2.35 -7.07
N THR A 168 13.74 -2.44 -6.29
CA THR A 168 13.70 -2.99 -4.93
C THR A 168 13.24 -1.93 -3.94
N PRO A 169 12.18 -2.19 -3.15
CA PRO A 169 11.78 -1.30 -2.07
C PRO A 169 12.81 -1.34 -0.93
N ALA A 170 13.12 -0.18 -0.36
CA ALA A 170 13.85 -0.09 0.90
C ALA A 170 12.99 -0.60 2.06
N THR A 171 13.61 -1.02 3.17
CA THR A 171 12.89 -1.48 4.37
C THR A 171 11.86 -0.48 4.88
N ALA A 172 12.15 0.82 4.76
CA ALA A 172 11.22 1.90 5.14
C ALA A 172 10.00 2.03 4.20
N GLN A 173 10.05 1.45 3.00
CA GLN A 173 8.94 1.41 2.02
C GLN A 173 8.10 0.13 2.15
N MET A 174 8.44 -0.75 3.08
CA MET A 174 7.70 -1.98 3.36
C MET A 174 6.67 -1.73 4.45
N TRP A 175 5.51 -2.36 4.32
CA TRP A 175 4.36 -2.19 5.19
C TRP A 175 3.76 -3.53 5.58
N LYS A 176 3.44 -3.69 6.86
CA LYS A 176 2.62 -4.79 7.35
C LYS A 176 1.17 -4.37 7.24
N ILE A 177 0.36 -5.17 6.55
CA ILE A 177 -1.07 -4.92 6.39
C ILE A 177 -1.82 -6.05 7.08
N ASN A 178 -2.45 -5.74 8.21
CA ASN A 178 -3.19 -6.70 9.01
C ASN A 178 -4.65 -6.24 9.12
N TYR A 179 -5.58 -7.17 9.30
CA TYR A 179 -6.94 -6.79 9.68
C TYR A 179 -6.92 -6.01 11.00
N ALA A 180 -7.75 -4.96 11.06
CA ALA A 180 -7.96 -4.14 12.25
C ALA A 180 -8.76 -4.91 13.32
#